data_AF-A0A2J7QRD6-F1
#
_entry.id   AF-A0A2J7QRD6-F1
#
_cell.length_a   1.000
_cell.length_b   1.000
_cell.length_c   1.000
_cell.angle_alpha   90.00
_cell.angle_beta   90.00
_cell.angle_gamma   90.00
#
_symmetry.space_group_name_H-M   'P 1'
#
loop_
_entity.id
_entity.type
_entity.pdbx_description
1 polymer ?
#
loop_
_entity_poly.entity_id
_entity_poly.type
_entity_poly.pdbx_seq_one_letter_code
_entity_poly.pdbx_strand_id
1 'polypeptide(L)'
;MWPLVLTLVVATTGAYGAEVCPGLKTMYLPPQCINDRDKCPQNSTLEPASKVCNMCDGCTAYIQKDGECEPTSGISCKPGYECDEQELKCVAKSCSCQYKADNSYYKSWTPRCDGFDYAPVQCKGEKPTGRCFCFDKKGNRIFGEQLWANAENMTCACSRQVQELQDQGRKDVTLHCNEQGNYEELQCDDGLCWCAEEKTGKPISQILPENMMIMLPCYDKLNVGSAYLRQCESLLIAQKKIEIEMAAHNSRNPNFPYVNCELDGSYGAVQQDGNQYVN
;
A
#
# COMPACT_ATOMS: atom_id res chain seq x y z
N MET A 1 42.91 18.32 -70.24
CA MET A 1 43.24 17.83 -68.88
C MET A 1 42.04 18.07 -67.99
N TRP A 2 41.26 17.03 -67.71
CA TRP A 2 40.44 16.93 -66.48
C TRP A 2 41.37 16.51 -65.32
N PRO A 3 40.99 16.54 -64.03
CA PRO A 3 39.72 16.97 -63.41
C PRO A 3 39.91 17.86 -62.15
N LEU A 4 38.81 18.33 -61.55
CA LEU A 4 38.55 18.16 -60.11
C LEU A 4 37.10 18.61 -59.82
N VAL A 5 36.24 17.62 -59.64
CA VAL A 5 34.87 17.79 -59.16
C VAL A 5 34.94 17.94 -57.64
N LEU A 6 34.51 19.09 -57.13
CA LEU A 6 34.37 19.32 -55.69
C LEU A 6 32.99 18.81 -55.26
N THR A 7 32.93 17.63 -54.65
CA THR A 7 31.71 17.11 -54.01
C THR A 7 31.49 17.81 -52.68
N LEU A 8 30.42 18.59 -52.58
CA LEU A 8 29.86 19.07 -51.30
C LEU A 8 29.27 17.88 -50.53
N VAL A 9 29.94 17.46 -49.46
CA VAL A 9 29.35 16.55 -48.47
C VAL A 9 28.53 17.41 -47.50
N VAL A 10 27.21 17.39 -47.65
CA VAL A 10 26.31 17.88 -46.62
C VAL A 10 26.31 16.85 -45.50
N ALA A 11 27.01 17.17 -44.41
CA ALA A 11 26.89 16.40 -43.17
C ALA A 11 25.50 16.69 -42.57
N THR A 12 24.53 15.82 -42.86
CA THR A 12 23.31 15.76 -42.07
C THR A 12 23.71 15.26 -40.69
N THR A 13 23.79 16.16 -39.72
CA THR A 13 23.81 15.77 -38.31
C THR A 13 22.48 15.09 -38.04
N GLY A 14 22.48 13.76 -38.10
CA GLY A 14 21.39 12.95 -37.57
C GLY A 14 21.19 13.36 -36.12
N ALA A 15 19.96 13.69 -35.76
CA ALA A 15 19.57 13.89 -34.38
C ALA A 15 19.86 12.58 -33.63
N TYR A 16 20.98 12.54 -32.91
CA TYR A 16 21.20 11.54 -31.89
C TYR A 16 20.12 11.77 -30.84
N GLY A 17 19.17 10.84 -30.77
CA GLY A 17 18.08 10.85 -29.80
C GLY A 17 18.65 11.03 -28.39
N ALA A 18 17.96 11.84 -27.59
CA ALA A 18 18.34 12.10 -26.21
C ALA A 18 18.57 10.77 -25.46
N GLU A 19 19.64 10.70 -24.68
CA GLU A 19 19.97 9.53 -23.89
C GLU A 19 18.81 9.17 -22.95
N VAL A 20 18.35 7.94 -23.13
CA VAL A 20 17.24 7.29 -22.44
C VAL A 20 17.79 6.72 -21.14
N CYS A 21 17.29 7.17 -19.98
CA CYS A 21 17.61 6.60 -18.67
C CYS A 21 19.12 6.37 -18.43
N PRO A 22 19.87 7.39 -17.96
CA PRO A 22 21.32 7.27 -17.77
C PRO A 22 21.64 6.14 -16.78
N GLY A 23 22.16 5.00 -17.28
CA GLY A 23 22.53 3.83 -16.47
C GLY A 23 22.03 2.46 -16.93
N LEU A 24 21.31 2.34 -18.04
CA LEU A 24 20.86 1.04 -18.54
C LEU A 24 22.01 0.12 -18.99
N LYS A 25 21.99 -1.14 -18.53
CA LYS A 25 22.86 -2.21 -19.06
C LYS A 25 22.19 -3.10 -20.11
N THR A 26 20.89 -2.95 -20.36
CA THR A 26 20.13 -3.86 -21.25
C THR A 26 19.92 -3.28 -22.64
N MET A 27 20.27 -4.06 -23.66
CA MET A 27 20.25 -3.68 -25.08
C MET A 27 18.85 -3.83 -25.74
N TYR A 28 17.86 -4.40 -25.03
CA TYR A 28 16.52 -4.67 -25.53
C TYR A 28 15.46 -4.20 -24.53
N LEU A 29 14.59 -3.27 -24.95
CA LEU A 29 13.39 -2.85 -24.22
C LEU A 29 12.25 -3.85 -24.45
N PRO A 30 11.45 -4.19 -23.44
CA PRO A 30 10.17 -4.86 -23.65
C PRO A 30 9.26 -4.02 -24.56
N PRO A 31 8.47 -4.64 -25.46
CA PRO A 31 7.63 -3.92 -26.45
C PRO A 31 6.54 -3.04 -25.82
N GLN A 32 6.20 -3.29 -24.57
CA GLN A 32 5.24 -2.52 -23.77
C GLN A 32 5.81 -1.22 -23.17
N CYS A 33 7.11 -0.98 -23.28
CA CYS A 33 7.73 0.20 -22.68
C CYS A 33 7.72 1.38 -23.65
N ILE A 34 7.00 2.44 -23.26
CA ILE A 34 6.90 3.68 -24.04
C ILE A 34 7.91 4.69 -23.51
N ASN A 35 8.73 5.21 -24.42
CA ASN A 35 9.77 6.19 -24.14
C ASN A 35 9.28 7.60 -24.51
N ASP A 36 8.35 8.14 -23.73
CA ASP A 36 7.83 9.51 -23.93
C ASP A 36 7.71 10.23 -22.58
N ARG A 37 8.10 11.51 -22.55
CA ARG A 37 8.39 12.29 -21.35
C ARG A 37 7.22 13.17 -20.90
N ASP A 38 6.19 13.37 -21.73
CA ASP A 38 5.24 14.48 -21.51
C ASP A 38 3.77 14.11 -21.20
N LYS A 39 3.37 12.84 -21.25
CA LYS A 39 2.17 12.21 -20.64
C LYS A 39 1.97 10.83 -21.26
N CYS A 40 1.56 9.84 -20.48
CA CYS A 40 1.29 8.51 -21.00
C CYS A 40 0.18 8.52 -22.07
N PRO A 41 0.41 7.93 -23.27
CA PRO A 41 -0.62 7.72 -24.28
C PRO A 41 -1.86 6.99 -23.74
N GLN A 42 -3.00 7.15 -24.41
CA GLN A 42 -4.21 6.39 -24.06
C GLN A 42 -3.91 4.88 -24.09
N ASN A 43 -4.27 4.16 -23.02
CA ASN A 43 -3.96 2.74 -22.75
C ASN A 43 -2.55 2.42 -22.23
N SER A 44 -1.82 3.43 -21.74
CA SER A 44 -0.59 3.22 -20.97
C SER A 44 -0.69 3.84 -19.58
N THR A 45 0.06 3.28 -18.63
CA THR A 45 0.08 3.73 -17.22
C THR A 45 1.49 4.16 -16.85
N LEU A 46 1.61 5.31 -16.19
CA LEU A 46 2.88 5.78 -15.65
C LEU A 46 3.20 4.96 -14.41
N GLU A 47 4.33 4.27 -14.42
CA GLU A 47 4.77 3.44 -13.30
C GLU A 47 6.11 3.95 -12.78
N PRO A 48 6.19 4.35 -11.50
CA PRO A 48 7.47 4.70 -10.90
C PRO A 48 8.32 3.44 -10.76
N ALA A 49 9.55 3.47 -11.30
CA ALA A 49 10.44 2.31 -11.39
C ALA A 49 9.72 1.02 -11.85
N SER A 50 8.99 1.08 -12.97
CA SER A 50 8.19 -0.04 -13.51
C SER A 50 8.94 -1.37 -13.37
N LYS A 51 8.36 -2.34 -12.64
CA LYS A 51 8.89 -3.72 -12.54
C LYS A 51 8.93 -4.42 -13.91
N VAL A 52 8.09 -3.94 -14.83
CA VAL A 52 7.92 -4.46 -16.18
C VAL A 52 8.99 -3.89 -17.11
N CYS A 53 9.22 -2.58 -17.03
CA CYS A 53 10.20 -1.92 -17.87
C CYS A 53 11.61 -1.87 -17.26
N ASN A 54 11.81 -2.10 -15.96
CA ASN A 54 13.11 -2.16 -15.27
C ASN A 54 14.07 -0.99 -15.60
N MET A 55 13.54 0.19 -15.94
CA MET A 55 14.34 1.20 -16.63
C MET A 55 14.32 2.56 -15.95
N CYS A 56 13.17 3.03 -15.48
CA CYS A 56 12.95 4.35 -14.88
C CYS A 56 11.47 4.44 -14.50
N ASP A 57 11.06 5.57 -13.93
CA ASP A 57 9.68 6.05 -14.09
C ASP A 57 9.36 6.16 -15.59
N GLY A 58 8.30 5.50 -16.05
CA GLY A 58 7.98 5.42 -17.48
C GLY A 58 6.58 4.87 -17.75
N CYS A 59 6.12 4.97 -18.99
CA CYS A 59 4.79 4.55 -19.39
C CYS A 59 4.82 3.09 -19.89
N THR A 60 4.00 2.23 -19.29
CA THR A 60 3.80 0.84 -19.72
C THR A 60 2.48 0.71 -20.48
N ALA A 61 2.51 0.22 -21.71
CA ALA A 61 1.34 -0.10 -22.52
C ALA A 61 0.73 -1.43 -22.10
N TYR A 62 -0.60 -1.48 -21.98
CA TYR A 62 -1.31 -2.68 -21.52
C TYR A 62 -2.46 -3.05 -22.44
N ILE A 63 -2.70 -4.36 -22.60
CA ILE A 63 -3.93 -4.88 -23.20
C ILE A 63 -5.08 -4.59 -22.23
N GLN A 64 -6.11 -3.90 -22.70
CA GLN A 64 -7.28 -3.54 -21.90
C GLN A 64 -8.20 -4.76 -21.69
N LYS A 65 -9.19 -4.61 -20.80
CA LYS A 65 -10.25 -5.60 -20.59
C LYS A 65 -10.87 -6.05 -21.92
N ASP A 66 -11.13 -7.36 -22.04
CA ASP A 66 -11.71 -8.02 -23.22
C ASP A 66 -10.85 -7.93 -24.49
N GLY A 67 -9.66 -7.30 -24.41
CA GLY A 67 -8.69 -7.25 -25.49
C GLY A 67 -8.03 -8.60 -25.72
N GLU A 68 -7.72 -8.90 -26.98
CA GLU A 68 -7.05 -10.13 -27.38
C GLU A 68 -5.64 -10.19 -26.80
N CYS A 69 -5.31 -11.31 -26.17
CA CYS A 69 -4.03 -11.55 -25.54
C CYS A 69 -3.50 -12.94 -25.90
N GLU A 70 -2.18 -13.07 -25.93
CA GLU A 70 -1.49 -14.34 -26.09
C GLU A 70 -0.60 -14.59 -24.88
N PRO A 71 -0.69 -15.74 -24.19
CA PRO A 71 0.04 -16.04 -22.95
C PRO A 71 1.57 -15.89 -23.07
N THR A 72 2.12 -16.04 -24.28
CA THR A 72 3.57 -16.04 -24.56
C THR A 72 4.08 -14.76 -25.24
N SER A 73 3.20 -13.82 -25.59
CA SER A 73 3.54 -12.64 -26.42
C SER A 73 4.41 -11.58 -25.71
N GLY A 74 4.72 -11.75 -24.43
CA GLY A 74 5.49 -10.80 -23.64
C GLY A 74 4.76 -9.48 -23.36
N ILE A 75 3.53 -9.30 -23.88
CA ILE A 75 2.64 -8.17 -23.62
C ILE A 75 1.67 -8.55 -22.51
N SER A 76 1.63 -7.76 -21.43
CA SER A 76 0.74 -8.04 -20.30
C SER A 76 -0.62 -7.34 -20.42
N CYS A 77 -1.65 -7.98 -19.88
CA CYS A 77 -2.92 -7.33 -19.58
C CYS A 77 -2.72 -6.22 -18.55
N LYS A 78 -3.63 -5.24 -18.54
CA LYS A 78 -3.65 -4.18 -17.54
C LYS A 78 -3.66 -4.77 -16.11
N PRO A 79 -2.95 -4.18 -15.14
CA PRO A 79 -3.00 -4.64 -13.75
C PRO A 79 -4.44 -4.84 -13.27
N GLY A 80 -4.72 -6.02 -12.69
CA GLY A 80 -6.08 -6.46 -12.31
C GLY A 80 -6.72 -7.44 -13.29
N TYR A 81 -6.14 -7.62 -14.47
CA TYR A 81 -6.59 -8.56 -15.50
C TYR A 81 -5.49 -9.60 -15.80
N GLU A 82 -5.91 -10.81 -16.14
CA GLU A 82 -5.03 -11.90 -16.60
C GLU A 82 -5.51 -12.41 -17.96
N CYS A 83 -4.60 -12.95 -18.77
CA CYS A 83 -4.95 -13.51 -20.06
C CYS A 83 -5.61 -14.87 -19.84
N ASP A 84 -6.90 -15.00 -20.21
CA ASP A 84 -7.59 -16.28 -20.18
C ASP A 84 -7.04 -17.20 -21.28
N GLU A 85 -6.59 -18.40 -20.91
CA GLU A 85 -5.97 -19.33 -21.85
C GLU A 85 -6.96 -19.92 -22.87
N GLN A 86 -8.27 -19.86 -22.61
CA GLN A 86 -9.31 -20.43 -23.47
C GLN A 86 -9.91 -19.38 -24.39
N GLU A 87 -10.27 -18.23 -23.82
CA GLU A 87 -10.89 -17.11 -24.55
C GLU A 87 -9.86 -16.21 -25.24
N LEU A 88 -8.56 -16.35 -24.90
CA LEU A 88 -7.46 -15.51 -25.39
C LEU A 88 -7.75 -14.02 -25.20
N LYS A 89 -8.34 -13.67 -24.05
CA LYS A 89 -8.76 -12.32 -23.69
C LYS A 89 -8.35 -11.95 -22.28
N CYS A 90 -8.08 -10.67 -22.08
CA CYS A 90 -7.82 -10.13 -20.74
C CYS A 90 -9.09 -10.09 -19.90
N VAL A 91 -9.19 -11.00 -18.92
CA VAL A 91 -10.33 -11.13 -18.01
C VAL A 91 -9.91 -10.84 -16.57
N ALA A 92 -10.86 -10.39 -15.76
CA ALA A 92 -10.58 -10.18 -14.35
C ALA A 92 -10.47 -11.53 -13.64
N LYS A 93 -9.37 -11.73 -12.91
CA LYS A 93 -9.15 -12.95 -12.11
C LYS A 93 -10.27 -13.14 -11.09
N SER A 94 -10.77 -14.38 -10.95
CA SER A 94 -11.80 -14.70 -9.95
C SER A 94 -11.38 -14.23 -8.55
N CYS A 95 -12.34 -13.68 -7.80
CA CYS A 95 -12.14 -13.11 -6.46
C CYS A 95 -11.21 -11.89 -6.35
N SER A 96 -10.65 -11.36 -7.45
CA SER A 96 -9.89 -10.10 -7.43
C SER A 96 -10.79 -8.89 -7.18
N CYS A 97 -10.19 -7.75 -6.81
CA CYS A 97 -10.91 -6.49 -6.72
C CYS A 97 -11.58 -6.15 -8.07
N GLN A 98 -10.85 -6.34 -9.17
CA GLN A 98 -11.33 -6.03 -10.51
C GLN A 98 -12.52 -6.90 -10.91
N TYR A 99 -12.53 -8.18 -10.51
CA TYR A 99 -13.68 -9.06 -10.71
C TYR A 99 -14.91 -8.56 -9.97
N LYS A 100 -14.76 -8.03 -8.75
CA LYS A 100 -15.86 -7.42 -7.99
C LYS A 100 -16.30 -6.07 -8.57
N ALA A 101 -15.38 -5.31 -9.14
CA ALA A 101 -15.69 -4.06 -9.84
C ALA A 101 -16.49 -4.31 -11.13
N ASP A 102 -16.10 -5.32 -11.90
CA ASP A 102 -16.75 -5.71 -13.15
C ASP A 102 -18.10 -6.41 -12.92
N ASN A 103 -18.19 -7.24 -11.88
CA ASN A 103 -19.41 -7.93 -11.50
C ASN A 103 -20.32 -7.00 -10.70
N SER A 104 -21.05 -6.14 -11.43
CA SER A 104 -22.00 -5.11 -10.97
C SER A 104 -23.24 -5.69 -10.24
N TYR A 105 -23.07 -6.61 -9.30
CA TYR A 105 -24.14 -7.08 -8.42
C TYR A 105 -24.61 -5.97 -7.47
N TYR A 106 -23.76 -5.00 -7.15
CA TYR A 106 -24.07 -3.85 -6.31
C TYR A 106 -24.04 -2.57 -7.14
N LYS A 107 -25.11 -2.29 -7.92
CA LYS A 107 -25.26 -1.00 -8.65
C LYS A 107 -25.07 0.26 -7.78
N SER A 108 -25.05 0.12 -6.45
CA SER A 108 -24.87 1.20 -5.48
C SER A 108 -23.39 1.51 -5.15
N TRP A 109 -22.43 0.63 -5.43
CA TRP A 109 -21.02 0.86 -5.07
C TRP A 109 -20.06 -0.02 -5.88
N THR A 110 -19.03 0.60 -6.46
CA THR A 110 -17.94 -0.07 -7.19
C THR A 110 -16.64 0.11 -6.41
N PRO A 111 -15.92 -0.98 -6.06
CA PRO A 111 -14.65 -0.87 -5.35
C PRO A 111 -13.59 -0.20 -6.21
N ARG A 112 -12.69 0.53 -5.56
CA ARG A 112 -11.48 1.06 -6.19
C ARG A 112 -10.37 0.02 -6.10
N CYS A 113 -9.73 -0.30 -7.22
CA CYS A 113 -8.69 -1.33 -7.28
C CYS A 113 -7.31 -0.71 -7.49
N ASP A 114 -6.28 -1.40 -6.98
CA ASP A 114 -4.87 -1.15 -7.21
C ASP A 114 -4.26 -2.42 -7.80
N GLY A 115 -4.31 -2.52 -9.13
CA GLY A 115 -4.05 -3.77 -9.84
C GLY A 115 -5.07 -4.86 -9.46
N PHE A 116 -4.59 -5.98 -8.95
CA PHE A 116 -5.44 -7.10 -8.50
C PHE A 116 -6.03 -6.86 -7.09
N ASP A 117 -5.35 -6.04 -6.29
CA ASP A 117 -5.68 -5.80 -4.90
C ASP A 117 -6.71 -4.67 -4.77
N TYR A 118 -7.32 -4.59 -3.60
CA TYR A 118 -8.12 -3.43 -3.23
C TYR A 118 -7.21 -2.23 -2.98
N ALA A 119 -7.63 -1.06 -3.48
CA ALA A 119 -6.97 0.19 -3.12
C ALA A 119 -7.13 0.43 -1.60
N PRO A 120 -6.13 1.06 -0.95
CA PRO A 120 -6.07 1.21 0.51
C PRO A 120 -7.28 1.92 1.11
N VAL A 121 -7.83 2.89 0.39
CA VAL A 121 -8.99 3.67 0.81
C VAL A 121 -10.18 3.28 -0.07
N GLN A 122 -11.34 3.05 0.53
CA GLN A 122 -12.59 2.77 -0.15
C GLN A 122 -13.67 3.72 0.34
N CYS A 123 -14.33 4.43 -0.58
CA CYS A 123 -15.36 5.41 -0.22
C CYS A 123 -16.74 4.96 -0.69
N LYS A 124 -17.75 5.12 0.18
CA LYS A 124 -19.14 4.74 -0.07
C LYS A 124 -20.09 5.87 0.30
N GLY A 125 -21.16 6.04 -0.50
CA GLY A 125 -22.13 7.13 -0.38
C GLY A 125 -21.89 8.21 -1.42
N GLU A 126 -22.57 9.35 -1.28
CA GLU A 126 -22.39 10.50 -2.17
C GLU A 126 -21.44 11.52 -1.53
N LYS A 127 -20.63 12.22 -2.32
CA LYS A 127 -19.89 13.37 -1.80
C LYS A 127 -20.88 14.51 -1.48
N PRO A 128 -20.78 15.19 -0.32
CA PRO A 128 -19.73 15.07 0.71
C PRO A 128 -20.05 14.16 1.90
N THR A 129 -21.28 13.64 2.01
CA THR A 129 -21.80 12.95 3.21
C THR A 129 -21.40 11.49 3.34
N GLY A 130 -20.85 10.91 2.29
CA GLY A 130 -20.30 9.57 2.30
C GLY A 130 -19.12 9.42 3.26
N ARG A 131 -18.68 8.18 3.42
CA ARG A 131 -17.54 7.83 4.28
C ARG A 131 -16.50 7.06 3.49
N CYS A 132 -15.25 7.28 3.86
CA CYS A 132 -14.10 6.53 3.38
C CYS A 132 -13.55 5.67 4.53
N PHE A 133 -13.09 4.47 4.18
CA PHE A 133 -12.61 3.47 5.11
C PHE A 133 -11.30 2.88 4.60
N CYS A 134 -10.48 2.38 5.53
CA CYS A 134 -9.29 1.62 5.20
C CYS A 134 -9.60 0.16 4.88
N PHE A 135 -8.92 -0.37 3.86
CA PHE A 135 -9.05 -1.74 3.39
C PHE A 135 -7.68 -2.41 3.27
N ASP A 136 -7.63 -3.72 3.57
CA ASP A 136 -6.48 -4.56 3.26
C ASP A 136 -6.43 -4.91 1.76
N LYS A 137 -5.38 -5.63 1.32
CA LYS A 137 -5.22 -6.07 -0.07
C LYS A 137 -6.35 -6.99 -0.55
N LYS A 138 -6.94 -7.76 0.37
CA LYS A 138 -7.95 -8.80 0.12
C LYS A 138 -9.38 -8.24 0.05
N GLY A 139 -9.59 -7.00 0.47
CA GLY A 139 -10.89 -6.34 0.46
C GLY A 139 -11.61 -6.33 1.81
N ASN A 140 -10.92 -6.62 2.92
CA ASN A 140 -11.49 -6.51 4.25
C ASN A 140 -11.32 -5.08 4.79
N ARG A 141 -12.35 -4.57 5.47
CA ARG A 141 -12.26 -3.29 6.21
C ARG A 141 -11.32 -3.45 7.39
N ILE A 142 -10.40 -2.51 7.54
CA ILE A 142 -9.43 -2.42 8.64
C ILE A 142 -9.57 -1.06 9.33
N PHE A 143 -8.84 -0.84 10.42
CA PHE A 143 -8.90 0.40 11.20
C PHE A 143 -8.62 1.64 10.33
N GLY A 144 -9.37 2.70 10.56
CA GLY A 144 -9.24 3.98 9.88
C GLY A 144 -10.47 4.35 9.05
N GLU A 145 -11.04 5.51 9.35
CA GLU A 145 -12.19 6.06 8.62
C GLU A 145 -12.20 7.59 8.62
N GLN A 146 -12.88 8.16 7.63
CA GLN A 146 -13.05 9.61 7.54
C GLN A 146 -14.31 9.95 6.75
N LEU A 147 -14.90 11.11 7.03
CA LEU A 147 -15.91 11.70 6.14
C LEU A 147 -15.30 11.95 4.76
N TRP A 148 -16.03 11.66 3.70
CA TRP A 148 -15.49 11.82 2.34
C TRP A 148 -15.01 13.25 2.09
N ALA A 149 -15.68 14.26 2.66
CA ALA A 149 -15.25 15.65 2.60
C ALA A 149 -13.80 15.89 3.06
N ASN A 150 -13.31 15.09 4.03
CA ASN A 150 -12.03 15.30 4.71
C ASN A 150 -11.02 14.18 4.39
N ALA A 151 -11.34 13.27 3.47
CA ALA A 151 -10.52 12.09 3.18
C ALA A 151 -9.37 12.35 2.18
N GLU A 152 -9.06 13.61 1.86
CA GLU A 152 -8.01 13.95 0.89
C GLU A 152 -6.62 13.48 1.35
N ASN A 153 -6.35 13.55 2.66
CA ASN A 153 -5.08 13.12 3.25
C ASN A 153 -5.09 11.67 3.75
N MET A 154 -6.19 10.95 3.59
CA MET A 154 -6.34 9.57 4.05
C MET A 154 -5.56 8.63 3.12
N THR A 155 -4.59 7.89 3.68
CA THR A 155 -3.76 6.92 2.94
C THR A 155 -3.90 5.49 3.42
N CYS A 156 -4.32 5.27 4.67
CA CYS A 156 -4.37 3.97 5.33
C CYS A 156 -3.03 3.22 5.41
N ALA A 157 -1.91 3.93 5.22
CA ALA A 157 -0.60 3.32 5.12
C ALA A 157 -0.19 2.62 6.43
N CYS A 158 -0.50 3.22 7.58
CA CYS A 158 -0.21 2.64 8.89
C CYS A 158 -1.06 1.39 9.14
N SER A 159 -2.38 1.49 8.96
CA SER A 159 -3.29 0.36 9.18
C SER A 159 -2.94 -0.83 8.30
N ARG A 160 -2.55 -0.59 7.04
CA ARG A 160 -2.10 -1.66 6.14
C ARG A 160 -0.77 -2.26 6.59
N GLN A 161 0.18 -1.45 7.03
CA GLN A 161 1.45 -1.96 7.54
C GLN A 161 1.24 -2.86 8.75
N VAL A 162 0.39 -2.47 9.70
CA VAL A 162 0.06 -3.30 10.86
C VAL A 162 -0.54 -4.64 10.43
N GLN A 163 -1.49 -4.62 9.49
CA GLN A 163 -2.11 -5.84 8.97
C GLN A 163 -1.10 -6.74 8.24
N GLU A 164 -0.20 -6.16 7.45
CA GLU A 164 0.85 -6.92 6.76
C GLU A 164 1.82 -7.60 7.74
N LEU A 165 2.22 -6.91 8.81
CA LEU A 165 3.06 -7.47 9.87
C LEU A 165 2.33 -8.60 10.63
N GLN A 166 1.04 -8.41 10.92
CA GLN A 166 0.21 -9.42 11.57
C GLN A 166 0.00 -10.66 10.70
N ASP A 167 -0.25 -10.48 9.39
CA ASP A 167 -0.32 -11.56 8.41
C ASP A 167 1.01 -12.34 8.30
N GLN A 168 2.15 -11.67 8.56
CA GLN A 168 3.48 -12.29 8.66
C GLN A 168 3.73 -12.97 10.02
N GLY A 169 2.78 -12.89 10.96
CA GLY A 169 2.84 -13.54 12.26
C GLY A 169 3.41 -12.70 13.40
N ARG A 170 3.72 -11.40 13.19
CA ARG A 170 4.10 -10.49 14.29
C ARG A 170 2.85 -10.19 15.15
N LYS A 171 2.90 -10.58 16.42
CA LYS A 171 1.78 -10.42 17.37
C LYS A 171 1.93 -9.21 18.29
N ASP A 172 3.08 -8.58 18.25
CA ASP A 172 3.61 -7.52 19.12
C ASP A 172 3.85 -6.22 18.34
N VAL A 173 3.10 -5.99 17.27
CA VAL A 173 3.16 -4.73 16.51
C VAL A 173 2.61 -3.60 17.37
N THR A 174 3.38 -2.53 17.54
CA THR A 174 3.04 -1.37 18.39
C THR A 174 2.96 -0.06 17.62
N LEU A 175 2.90 -0.10 16.28
CA LEU A 175 2.70 1.09 15.47
C LEU A 175 1.37 1.78 15.82
N HIS A 176 1.41 3.11 15.97
CA HIS A 176 0.22 3.93 16.23
C HIS A 176 -0.31 4.55 14.96
N CYS A 177 -1.57 4.27 14.65
CA CYS A 177 -2.24 4.87 13.51
C CYS A 177 -3.23 5.92 14.00
N ASN A 178 -3.34 7.05 13.30
CA ASN A 178 -4.39 8.02 13.58
C ASN A 178 -5.77 7.51 13.11
N GLU A 179 -6.84 8.23 13.46
CA GLU A 179 -8.23 7.84 13.12
C GLU A 179 -8.47 7.63 11.60
N GLN A 180 -7.63 8.20 10.73
CA GLN A 180 -7.72 8.05 9.28
C GLN A 180 -6.93 6.83 8.76
N GLY A 181 -6.23 6.11 9.64
CA GLY A 181 -5.35 4.99 9.32
C GLY A 181 -3.97 5.41 8.78
N ASN A 182 -3.61 6.69 8.89
CA ASN A 182 -2.25 7.17 8.63
C ASN A 182 -1.36 6.96 9.86
N TYR A 183 -0.05 7.18 9.74
CA TYR A 183 0.87 7.10 10.87
C TYR A 183 0.69 8.30 11.80
N GLU A 184 0.67 8.05 13.11
CA GLU A 184 0.96 9.13 14.07
C GLU A 184 2.44 9.55 13.95
N GLU A 185 2.76 10.79 14.33
CA GLU A 185 4.10 11.33 14.10
C GLU A 185 5.16 10.58 14.91
N LEU A 186 4.87 10.23 16.16
CA LEU A 186 5.77 9.41 16.98
C LEU A 186 5.41 7.94 16.79
N GLN A 187 6.38 7.14 16.33
CA GLN A 187 6.24 5.71 16.19
C GLN A 187 7.26 5.00 17.05
N CYS A 188 6.84 3.93 17.72
CA CYS A 188 7.74 2.96 18.31
C CYS A 188 7.28 1.53 17.97
N ASP A 189 8.21 0.71 17.52
CA ASP A 189 8.01 -0.71 17.27
C ASP A 189 9.32 -1.46 17.55
N ASP A 190 9.21 -2.66 18.13
CA ASP A 190 10.36 -3.52 18.42
C ASP A 190 11.48 -2.83 19.24
N GLY A 191 11.08 -1.99 20.22
CA GLY A 191 11.98 -1.27 21.11
C GLY A 191 12.74 -0.08 20.50
N LEU A 192 12.41 0.28 19.25
CA LEU A 192 12.95 1.42 18.53
C LEU A 192 11.86 2.46 18.28
N CYS A 193 12.20 3.73 18.41
CA CYS A 193 11.31 4.86 18.22
C CYS A 193 11.86 5.84 17.18
N TRP A 194 10.97 6.45 16.40
CA TRP A 194 11.29 7.47 15.41
C TRP A 194 10.09 8.40 15.17
N CYS A 195 10.38 9.60 14.67
CA CYS A 195 9.36 10.43 14.03
C CYS A 195 9.11 9.95 12.61
N ALA A 196 7.85 9.67 12.28
CA ALA A 196 7.40 9.17 10.99
C ALA A 196 6.69 10.27 10.18
N GLU A 197 6.90 10.23 8.87
CA GLU A 197 6.05 10.99 7.95
C GLU A 197 4.65 10.34 7.90
N GLU A 198 3.61 11.14 8.13
CA GLU A 198 2.23 10.67 8.34
C GLU A 198 1.72 9.73 7.23
N LYS A 199 1.99 10.05 5.96
CA LYS A 199 1.40 9.34 4.81
C LYS A 199 2.13 8.08 4.40
N THR A 200 3.41 7.95 4.76
CA THR A 200 4.29 6.88 4.26
C THR A 200 4.93 6.07 5.37
N GLY A 201 4.95 6.58 6.61
CA GLY A 201 5.63 5.96 7.74
C GLY A 201 7.15 6.11 7.71
N LYS A 202 7.70 6.80 6.71
CA LYS A 202 9.15 6.96 6.54
C LYS A 202 9.75 7.74 7.72
N PRO A 203 10.87 7.29 8.31
CA PRO A 203 11.54 8.04 9.36
C PRO A 203 12.01 9.41 8.86
N ILE A 204 11.59 10.47 9.55
CA ILE A 204 12.01 11.87 9.33
C ILE A 204 12.95 12.39 10.43
N SER A 205 13.39 11.49 11.31
CA SER A 205 14.31 11.77 12.40
C SER A 205 15.30 10.61 12.58
N GLN A 206 16.19 10.73 13.56
CA GLN A 206 17.00 9.61 14.02
C GLN A 206 16.13 8.53 14.66
N ILE A 207 16.50 7.26 14.47
CA ILE A 207 15.88 6.13 15.16
C ILE A 207 16.62 5.95 16.48
N LEU A 208 15.89 5.96 17.59
CA LEU A 208 16.45 5.83 18.94
C LEU A 208 15.83 4.64 19.67
N PRO A 209 16.52 4.04 20.65
CA PRO A 209 15.87 3.09 21.55
C PRO A 209 14.72 3.75 22.33
N GLU A 210 13.71 2.97 22.71
CA GLU A 210 12.49 3.48 23.38
C GLU A 210 12.79 4.29 24.65
N ASN A 211 13.79 3.91 25.43
CA ASN A 211 14.21 4.66 26.62
C ASN A 211 14.78 6.06 26.32
N MET A 212 15.07 6.37 25.05
CA MET A 212 15.52 7.68 24.55
C MET A 212 14.47 8.37 23.68
N MET A 213 13.23 7.85 23.61
CA MET A 213 12.11 8.41 22.84
C MET A 213 11.90 9.91 23.11
N ILE A 214 12.09 10.35 24.36
CA ILE A 214 11.94 11.74 24.78
C ILE A 214 12.89 12.73 24.07
N MET A 215 13.91 12.22 23.38
CA MET A 215 14.89 13.01 22.63
C MET A 215 14.46 13.23 21.17
N LEU A 216 13.37 12.61 20.73
CA LEU A 216 12.85 12.79 19.38
C LEU A 216 12.12 14.14 19.25
N PRO A 217 12.23 14.83 18.10
CA PRO A 217 11.63 16.15 17.93
C PRO A 217 10.10 16.14 17.95
N CYS A 218 9.47 15.04 17.56
CA CYS A 218 8.02 14.83 17.57
C CYS A 218 7.47 14.34 18.93
N TYR A 219 8.33 14.10 19.92
CA TYR A 219 7.86 13.66 21.23
C TYR A 219 7.13 14.79 21.95
N ASP A 220 5.85 14.56 22.27
CA ASP A 220 5.06 15.45 23.09
C ASP A 220 4.68 14.78 24.42
N LYS A 221 5.22 15.33 25.51
CA LYS A 221 4.95 14.85 26.87
C LYS A 221 3.46 14.89 27.24
N LEU A 222 2.69 15.83 26.69
CA LEU A 222 1.26 15.97 27.01
C LEU A 222 0.42 14.86 26.38
N ASN A 223 0.78 14.43 25.17
CA ASN A 223 0.03 13.43 24.43
C ASN A 223 0.50 12.00 24.76
N VAL A 224 1.80 11.80 24.90
CA VAL A 224 2.41 10.47 25.08
C VAL A 224 2.56 10.11 26.56
N GLY A 225 2.86 11.08 27.42
CA GLY A 225 3.13 10.81 28.83
C GLY A 225 4.51 10.15 29.04
N SER A 226 4.62 9.24 30.01
CA SER A 226 5.90 8.64 30.41
C SER A 226 6.28 7.36 29.67
N ALA A 227 5.34 6.78 28.92
CA ALA A 227 5.50 5.53 28.19
C ALA A 227 4.82 5.66 26.83
N TYR A 228 5.33 4.97 25.82
CA TYR A 228 4.76 5.05 24.47
C TYR A 228 3.38 4.39 24.37
N LEU A 229 3.23 3.18 24.90
CA LEU A 229 1.98 2.42 24.86
C LEU A 229 0.87 3.09 25.68
N ARG A 230 -0.32 3.22 25.08
CA ARG A 230 -1.49 3.75 25.77
C ARG A 230 -2.06 2.71 26.75
N GLN A 231 -3.06 3.10 27.54
CA GLN A 231 -3.60 2.24 28.60
C GLN A 231 -4.18 0.92 28.07
N CYS A 232 -4.94 0.96 26.97
CA CYS A 232 -5.52 -0.26 26.38
C CYS A 232 -4.41 -1.21 25.93
N GLU A 233 -3.45 -0.70 25.17
CA GLU A 233 -2.36 -1.50 24.60
C GLU A 233 -1.45 -2.07 25.68
N SER A 234 -1.17 -1.30 26.72
CA SER A 234 -0.42 -1.75 27.89
C SER A 234 -1.06 -2.98 28.52
N LEU A 235 -2.40 -3.01 28.63
CA LEU A 235 -3.14 -4.18 29.12
C LEU A 235 -3.06 -5.35 28.13
N LEU A 236 -3.32 -5.09 26.84
CA LEU A 236 -3.32 -6.13 25.80
C LEU A 236 -1.95 -6.81 25.68
N ILE A 237 -0.86 -6.03 25.70
CA ILE A 237 0.51 -6.52 25.62
C ILE A 237 0.90 -7.25 26.91
N ALA A 238 0.50 -6.76 28.08
CA ALA A 238 0.74 -7.45 29.34
C ALA A 238 0.05 -8.83 29.36
N GLN A 239 -1.22 -8.91 28.94
CA GLN A 239 -1.95 -10.18 28.81
C GLN A 239 -1.24 -11.14 27.86
N LYS A 240 -0.88 -10.69 26.65
CA LYS A 240 -0.13 -11.49 25.67
C LYS A 240 1.22 -11.99 26.20
N LYS A 241 1.97 -11.15 26.92
CA LYS A 241 3.24 -11.56 27.55
C LYS A 241 3.03 -12.69 28.55
N ILE A 242 2.00 -12.57 29.40
CA ILE A 242 1.67 -13.63 30.36
C ILE A 242 1.25 -14.92 29.63
N GLU A 243 0.45 -14.83 28.56
CA GLU A 243 0.08 -15.99 27.75
C GLU A 243 1.29 -16.71 27.16
N ILE A 244 2.25 -15.95 26.61
CA ILE A 244 3.49 -16.51 26.02
C ILE A 244 4.32 -17.22 27.11
N GLU A 245 4.53 -16.56 28.25
CA GLU A 245 5.28 -17.14 29.38
C GLU A 245 4.60 -18.41 29.92
N MET A 246 3.27 -18.37 30.10
CA MET A 246 2.51 -19.54 30.56
C MET A 246 2.58 -20.70 29.55
N ALA A 247 2.47 -20.41 28.26
CA ALA A 247 2.62 -21.39 27.20
C ALA A 247 4.02 -22.02 27.19
N ALA A 248 5.08 -21.24 27.43
CA ALA A 248 6.45 -21.73 27.56
C ALA A 248 6.60 -22.70 28.76
N HIS A 249 5.82 -22.50 29.82
CA HIS A 249 5.77 -23.38 31.00
C HIS A 249 4.71 -24.49 30.92
N ASN A 250 4.20 -24.85 29.73
CA ASN A 250 3.15 -25.85 29.53
C ASN A 250 1.84 -25.58 30.29
N SER A 251 1.62 -24.35 30.75
CA SER A 251 0.36 -23.90 31.35
C SER A 251 -0.56 -23.38 30.24
N ARG A 252 -1.83 -23.77 30.29
CA ARG A 252 -2.83 -23.40 29.26
C ARG A 252 -3.92 -22.51 29.86
N ASN A 253 -4.45 -21.61 29.02
CA ASN A 253 -5.65 -20.81 29.24
C ASN A 253 -5.65 -19.96 30.52
N PRO A 254 -4.80 -18.92 30.62
CA PRO A 254 -5.05 -17.87 31.59
C PRO A 254 -6.42 -17.22 31.35
N ASN A 255 -7.13 -16.92 32.43
CA ASN A 255 -8.39 -16.19 32.36
C ASN A 255 -8.11 -14.69 32.43
N PHE A 256 -8.25 -14.00 31.30
CA PHE A 256 -8.12 -12.56 31.21
C PHE A 256 -9.45 -11.91 30.83
N PRO A 257 -9.77 -10.70 31.34
CA PRO A 257 -10.84 -9.91 30.78
C PRO A 257 -10.49 -9.60 29.33
N TYR A 258 -11.47 -9.75 28.44
CA TYR A 258 -11.29 -9.42 27.03
C TYR A 258 -11.04 -7.91 26.88
N VAL A 259 -9.95 -7.58 26.20
CA VAL A 259 -9.54 -6.20 25.92
C VAL A 259 -9.40 -6.07 24.41
N ASN A 260 -10.18 -5.16 23.82
CA ASN A 260 -10.09 -4.82 22.41
C ASN A 260 -9.52 -3.41 22.26
N CYS A 261 -8.35 -3.30 21.63
CA CYS A 261 -7.70 -2.02 21.37
C CYS A 261 -7.68 -1.75 19.88
N GLU A 262 -7.96 -0.50 19.52
CA GLU A 262 -7.80 -0.01 18.15
C GLU A 262 -6.35 0.41 17.89
N LEU A 263 -6.00 0.69 16.62
CA LEU A 263 -4.61 1.00 16.25
C LEU A 263 -4.18 2.42 16.64
N ASP A 264 -5.10 3.27 17.07
CA ASP A 264 -4.79 4.52 17.77
C ASP A 264 -4.59 4.29 19.28
N GLY A 265 -4.51 3.05 19.75
CA GLY A 265 -4.36 2.70 21.15
C GLY A 265 -5.54 3.06 22.06
N SER A 266 -6.67 3.50 21.49
CA SER A 266 -7.94 3.66 22.19
C SER A 266 -8.62 2.30 22.42
N TYR A 267 -9.62 2.29 23.31
CA TYR A 267 -10.48 1.12 23.46
C TYR A 267 -11.44 1.04 22.27
N GLY A 268 -11.53 -0.15 21.66
CA GLY A 268 -12.50 -0.40 20.62
C GLY A 268 -13.93 -0.18 21.10
N ALA A 269 -14.80 0.22 20.16
CA ALA A 269 -16.19 0.58 20.43
C ALA A 269 -17.00 -0.55 21.10
N VAL A 270 -16.57 -1.80 20.92
CA VAL A 270 -17.14 -2.97 21.58
C VAL A 270 -16.07 -3.61 22.46
N GLN A 271 -16.34 -3.64 23.77
CA GLN A 271 -15.65 -4.50 24.73
C GLN A 271 -16.61 -5.62 25.08
N GLN A 272 -16.25 -6.87 24.79
CA GLN A 272 -17.05 -8.02 25.21
C GLN A 272 -16.68 -8.37 26.64
N ASP A 273 -17.63 -8.33 27.57
CA ASP A 273 -17.41 -8.92 28.89
C ASP A 273 -17.58 -10.45 28.76
N GLY A 274 -16.66 -11.22 29.33
CA GLY A 274 -16.51 -12.68 29.14
C GLY A 274 -17.68 -13.55 29.62
N ASN A 275 -18.85 -12.96 29.86
CA ASN A 275 -20.07 -13.61 30.32
C ASN A 275 -21.21 -13.66 29.28
N GLN A 276 -20.98 -13.26 28.02
CA GLN A 276 -21.96 -13.47 26.95
C GLN A 276 -21.50 -14.50 25.94
N TYR A 277 -21.50 -15.77 26.36
CA TYR A 277 -21.76 -16.86 25.42
C TYR A 277 -23.19 -16.69 24.91
N VAL A 278 -23.33 -16.20 23.68
CA VAL A 278 -24.60 -16.27 22.95
C VAL A 278 -24.72 -17.70 22.43
N ASN A 279 -25.81 -18.37 22.81
CA ASN A 279 -26.20 -19.70 22.33
C ASN A 279 -26.19 -19.82 20.80
#